data_AF-A0A6B3FQK7-F1
#
_entry.id   AF-A0A6B3FQK7-F1
#
_cell.length_a   1.000
_cell.length_b   1.000
_cell.length_c   1.000
_cell.angle_alpha   90.00
_cell.angle_beta   90.00
_cell.angle_gamma   90.00
#
_symmetry.space_group_name_H-M   'P 1'
#
loop_
_entity.id
_entity.type
_entity.pdbx_description
1 polymer ?
#
loop_
_entity_poly.entity_id
_entity_poly.type
_entity_poly.pdbx_seq_one_letter_code
_entity_poly.pdbx_strand_id
1 'polypeptide(L)'
;HVDDPLRVAAYSKLLADDAPTYDELSEQEQGYARMFFFSLWPLGGDFPSYQAGLDSLRPQHAFRDELHQVLAHVLQQADHVPVPLRGAHTGIPLTIHASYSREEILPALGQASVDGRKPGHFREGVKWCESIQTDALLVTLEKDEKDFSPETRYKDYALNDSLFHWESQNQTSESS
;
A
#
# COMPACT_ATOMS: atom_id res chain seq x y z
N HIS A 1 -0.93 8.97 -6.83
CA HIS A 1 -2.23 8.41 -6.39
C HIS A 1 -2.41 8.45 -4.86
N VAL A 2 -1.73 9.35 -4.14
CA VAL A 2 -1.91 9.47 -2.69
C VAL A 2 -3.12 10.36 -2.41
N ASP A 3 -4.29 9.74 -2.29
CA ASP A 3 -5.62 10.37 -2.22
C ASP A 3 -6.27 10.31 -0.81
N ASP A 4 -5.46 10.04 0.22
CA ASP A 4 -5.89 10.05 1.63
C ASP A 4 -5.22 11.21 2.40
N PRO A 5 -5.98 12.17 2.97
CA PRO A 5 -5.42 13.28 3.74
C PRO A 5 -4.53 12.85 4.91
N LEU A 6 -4.85 11.75 5.61
CA LEU A 6 -4.05 11.28 6.74
C LEU A 6 -2.70 10.74 6.26
N ARG A 7 -2.71 9.94 5.19
CA ARG A 7 -1.50 9.46 4.51
C ARG A 7 -0.64 10.61 3.99
N VAL A 8 -1.23 11.61 3.32
CA VAL A 8 -0.51 12.80 2.83
C VAL A 8 0.11 13.58 3.97
N ALA A 9 -0.62 13.76 5.08
CA ALA A 9 -0.10 14.44 6.27
C ALA A 9 1.08 13.66 6.87
N ALA A 10 0.98 12.34 6.98
CA ALA A 10 2.06 11.49 7.49
C ALA A 10 3.31 11.56 6.58
N TYR A 11 3.15 11.45 5.26
CA TYR A 11 4.27 11.53 4.31
C TYR A 11 4.92 12.92 4.36
N SER A 12 4.10 13.97 4.44
CA SER A 12 4.59 15.35 4.57
C SER A 12 5.34 15.55 5.89
N LYS A 13 4.87 14.98 7.00
CA LYS A 13 5.56 15.02 8.30
C LYS A 13 6.95 14.36 8.23
N LEU A 14 7.06 13.24 7.51
CA LEU A 14 8.33 12.52 7.31
C LEU A 14 9.31 13.27 6.39
N LEU A 15 8.79 14.18 5.56
CA LEU A 15 9.57 15.02 4.65
C LEU A 15 9.98 16.36 5.28
N ALA A 16 9.57 16.67 6.51
CA ALA A 16 9.91 17.92 7.20
C ALA A 16 11.36 17.91 7.73
N ASP A 17 11.95 19.10 7.95
CA ASP A 17 13.33 19.21 8.45
C ASP A 17 13.46 18.67 9.88
N ASP A 18 12.42 18.87 10.67
CA ASP A 18 12.25 18.39 12.04
C ASP A 18 11.43 17.08 12.11
N ALA A 19 11.45 16.28 11.03
CA ALA A 19 10.76 15.00 10.99
C ALA A 19 11.14 14.13 12.21
N PRO A 20 10.13 13.58 12.93
CA PRO A 20 10.35 12.71 14.08
C PRO A 20 11.06 11.43 13.64
N THR A 21 11.72 10.78 14.59
CA THR A 21 12.23 9.43 14.36
C THR A 21 11.09 8.43 14.22
N TYR A 22 11.35 7.32 13.53
CA TYR A 22 10.38 6.24 13.30
C TYR A 22 9.80 5.69 14.61
N ASP A 23 10.62 5.59 15.66
CA ASP A 23 10.20 5.07 16.96
C ASP A 23 9.35 6.07 17.78
N GLU A 24 9.37 7.36 17.42
CA GLU A 24 8.51 8.39 18.01
C GLU A 24 7.12 8.48 17.34
N LEU A 25 6.93 7.81 16.21
CA LEU A 25 5.66 7.75 15.51
C LEU A 25 4.67 6.82 16.23
N SER A 26 3.39 7.17 16.18
CA SER A 26 2.31 6.24 16.56
C SER A 26 2.30 4.99 15.68
N GLU A 27 1.67 3.90 16.11
CA GLU A 27 1.60 2.65 15.32
C GLU A 27 1.03 2.87 13.91
N GLN A 28 0.01 3.73 13.79
CA GLN A 28 -0.60 4.10 12.52
C GLN A 28 0.37 4.90 11.64
N GLU A 29 1.05 5.90 12.21
CA GLU A 29 2.07 6.68 11.49
C GLU A 29 3.27 5.83 11.08
N GLN A 30 3.68 4.86 11.89
CA GLN A 30 4.68 3.87 11.49
C GLN A 30 4.19 3.05 10.31
N GLY A 31 2.90 2.67 10.28
CA GLY A 31 2.24 2.07 9.13
C GLY A 31 2.43 2.89 7.87
N TYR A 32 2.06 4.17 7.91
CA TYR A 32 2.27 5.10 6.80
C TYR A 32 3.77 5.27 6.45
N ALA A 33 4.66 5.32 7.43
CA ALA A 33 6.10 5.43 7.19
C ALA A 33 6.65 4.23 6.41
N ARG A 34 6.18 3.01 6.71
CA ARG A 34 6.54 1.80 5.95
C ARG A 34 6.02 1.86 4.51
N MET A 35 4.79 2.31 4.31
CA MET A 35 4.20 2.51 2.97
C MET A 35 5.01 3.54 2.16
N PHE A 36 5.37 4.67 2.78
CA PHE A 36 6.16 5.71 2.16
C PHE A 36 7.56 5.20 1.78
N PHE A 37 8.24 4.53 2.71
CA PHE A 37 9.56 3.97 2.50
C PHE A 37 9.58 3.02 1.29
N PHE A 38 8.64 2.07 1.21
CA PHE A 38 8.62 1.13 0.10
C PHE A 38 8.16 1.74 -1.23
N SER A 39 7.40 2.84 -1.19
CA SER A 39 7.07 3.61 -2.40
C SER A 39 8.33 4.24 -3.03
N LEU A 40 9.32 4.60 -2.22
CA LEU A 40 10.60 5.13 -2.68
C LEU A 40 11.62 4.03 -3.00
N TRP A 41 11.65 2.98 -2.18
CA TRP A 41 12.57 1.85 -2.33
C TRP A 41 11.81 0.52 -2.33
N PRO A 42 11.27 0.06 -3.49
CA PRO A 42 10.47 -1.16 -3.56
C PRO A 42 11.20 -2.45 -3.13
N LEU A 43 12.53 -2.45 -3.20
CA LEU A 43 13.40 -3.54 -2.75
C LEU A 43 14.06 -3.28 -1.39
N GLY A 44 13.75 -2.15 -0.76
CA GLY A 44 14.25 -1.75 0.54
C GLY A 44 15.56 -0.95 0.54
N GLY A 45 16.20 -0.74 -0.62
CA GLY A 45 17.32 0.19 -0.78
C GLY A 45 18.57 -0.16 0.04
N ASP A 46 18.72 -1.43 0.45
CA ASP A 46 19.81 -1.93 1.29
C ASP A 46 20.00 -1.20 2.64
N PHE A 47 18.95 -0.53 3.12
CA PHE A 47 18.97 0.13 4.43
C PHE A 47 18.84 -0.89 5.56
N PRO A 48 19.57 -0.70 6.68
CA PRO A 48 19.47 -1.58 7.85
C PRO A 48 18.21 -1.34 8.71
N SER A 49 17.47 -0.26 8.46
CA SER A 49 16.23 0.07 9.16
C SER A 49 15.41 1.07 8.36
N TYR A 50 14.12 1.23 8.71
CA TYR A 50 13.29 2.30 8.13
C TYR A 50 13.87 3.68 8.44
N GLN A 51 14.36 3.89 9.66
CA GLN A 51 14.98 5.13 10.09
C GLN A 51 16.17 5.50 9.19
N ALA A 52 17.03 4.54 8.86
CA ALA A 52 18.19 4.79 8.01
C ALA A 52 17.80 5.25 6.60
N GLY A 53 16.74 4.67 6.01
CA GLY A 53 16.23 5.15 4.72
C GLY A 53 15.55 6.51 4.80
N LEU A 54 14.76 6.75 5.85
CA LEU A 54 14.15 8.08 6.07
C LEU A 54 15.22 9.16 6.27
N ASP A 55 16.28 8.87 7.03
CA ASP A 55 17.40 9.79 7.24
C ASP A 55 18.17 10.08 5.94
N SER A 56 18.20 9.14 5.00
CA SER A 56 18.82 9.36 3.68
C SER A 56 18.15 10.48 2.88
N LEU A 57 16.88 10.80 3.18
CA LEU A 57 16.16 11.90 2.55
C LEU A 57 16.55 13.27 3.11
N ARG A 58 17.00 13.35 4.36
CA ARG A 58 17.28 14.64 5.05
C ARG A 58 18.12 15.61 4.21
N PRO A 59 19.27 15.24 3.62
CA PRO A 59 20.06 16.15 2.81
C PRO A 59 19.47 16.48 1.43
N GLN A 60 18.42 15.78 1.00
CA GLN A 60 17.84 15.89 -0.34
C GLN A 60 16.75 16.98 -0.39
N HIS A 61 17.10 18.22 -0.08
CA HIS A 61 16.15 19.33 0.03
C HIS A 61 15.26 19.50 -1.22
N ALA A 62 15.86 19.55 -2.42
CA ALA A 62 15.11 19.73 -3.66
C ALA A 62 14.10 18.58 -3.91
N PHE A 63 14.49 17.35 -3.60
CA PHE A 63 13.61 16.18 -3.73
C PHE A 63 12.45 16.24 -2.73
N ARG A 64 12.73 16.59 -1.47
CA ARG A 64 11.71 16.73 -0.43
C ARG A 64 10.70 17.84 -0.78
N ASP A 65 11.19 18.97 -1.27
CA ASP A 65 10.37 20.10 -1.72
C ASP A 65 9.46 19.71 -2.91
N GLU A 66 10.01 18.99 -3.89
CA GLU A 66 9.23 18.49 -5.01
C GLU A 66 8.17 17.47 -4.58
N LEU A 67 8.52 16.53 -3.70
CA LEU A 67 7.56 15.57 -3.16
C LEU A 67 6.43 16.26 -2.40
N HIS A 68 6.70 17.29 -1.60
CA HIS A 68 5.65 18.08 -0.95
C HIS A 68 4.67 18.68 -1.95
N GLN A 69 5.19 19.24 -3.06
CA GLN A 69 4.35 19.81 -4.12
C GLN A 69 3.51 18.72 -4.80
N VAL A 70 4.10 17.57 -5.12
CA VAL A 70 3.39 16.44 -5.73
C VAL A 70 2.29 15.92 -4.80
N LEU A 71 2.58 15.74 -3.51
CA LEU A 71 1.60 15.28 -2.52
C LEU A 71 0.44 16.26 -2.38
N ALA A 72 0.73 17.56 -2.30
CA ALA A 72 -0.31 18.60 -2.24
C ALA A 72 -1.15 18.62 -3.52
N HIS A 73 -0.52 18.50 -4.68
CA HIS A 73 -1.21 18.50 -5.96
C HIS A 73 -2.13 17.29 -6.13
N VAL A 74 -1.65 16.09 -5.79
CA VAL A 74 -2.46 14.86 -5.88
C VAL A 74 -3.63 14.90 -4.92
N LEU A 75 -3.43 15.40 -3.69
CA LEU A 75 -4.52 15.56 -2.73
C LEU A 75 -5.60 16.54 -3.23
N GLN A 76 -5.22 17.62 -3.91
CA GLN A 76 -6.17 18.57 -4.51
C GLN A 76 -7.01 17.97 -5.64
N GLN A 77 -6.50 16.92 -6.29
CA GLN A 77 -7.23 16.20 -7.35
C GLN A 77 -8.12 15.08 -6.81
N ALA A 78 -8.01 14.73 -5.52
CA ALA A 78 -8.85 13.70 -4.93
C ALA A 78 -10.33 14.14 -4.96
N ASP A 79 -11.16 13.35 -5.62
CA ASP A 79 -12.58 13.60 -5.85
C ASP A 79 -13.51 12.74 -4.98
N HIS A 80 -12.92 11.94 -4.10
CA HIS A 80 -13.61 11.02 -3.19
C HIS A 80 -13.13 11.23 -1.75
N VAL A 81 -13.96 10.78 -0.81
CA VAL A 81 -13.62 10.82 0.61
C VAL A 81 -13.22 9.42 1.05
N PRO A 82 -11.98 9.21 1.52
CA PRO A 82 -11.56 7.91 2.05
C PRO A 82 -12.39 7.55 3.27
N VAL A 83 -12.84 6.29 3.34
CA VAL A 83 -13.62 5.78 4.48
C VAL A 83 -12.74 4.87 5.33
N PRO A 84 -12.57 5.14 6.63
CA PRO A 84 -11.70 4.35 7.48
C PRO A 84 -12.23 2.92 7.66
N LEU A 85 -11.31 1.97 7.77
CA LEU A 85 -11.63 0.60 8.18
C LEU A 85 -12.17 0.59 9.61
N ARG A 86 -13.02 -0.39 9.92
CA ARG A 86 -13.76 -0.49 11.19
C ARG A 86 -13.48 -1.81 11.90
N GLY A 87 -13.79 -1.87 13.19
CA GLY A 87 -13.68 -3.09 13.99
C GLY A 87 -12.23 -3.53 14.17
N ALA A 88 -11.95 -4.81 13.94
CA ALA A 88 -10.61 -5.40 14.11
C ALA A 88 -9.55 -4.78 13.18
N HIS A 89 -9.97 -4.09 12.10
CA HIS A 89 -9.08 -3.52 11.09
C HIS A 89 -8.77 -2.03 11.30
N THR A 90 -9.25 -1.40 12.37
CA THR A 90 -9.12 0.05 12.62
C THR A 90 -7.66 0.52 12.67
N GLY A 91 -6.72 -0.36 13.05
CA GLY A 91 -5.28 -0.04 13.12
C GLY A 91 -4.52 -0.15 11.78
N ILE A 92 -5.16 -0.63 10.71
CA ILE A 92 -4.52 -0.79 9.41
C ILE A 92 -4.49 0.57 8.69
N PRO A 93 -3.35 1.03 8.15
CA PRO A 93 -3.22 2.33 7.49
C PRO A 93 -3.79 2.32 6.05
N LEU A 94 -4.97 1.71 5.87
CA LEU A 94 -5.71 1.65 4.62
C LEU A 94 -7.12 2.20 4.83
N THR A 95 -7.67 2.78 3.77
CA THR A 95 -9.00 3.34 3.74
C THR A 95 -9.72 2.85 2.48
N ILE A 96 -11.03 2.70 2.59
CA ILE A 96 -11.89 2.32 1.47
C ILE A 96 -12.00 3.52 0.52
N HIS A 97 -12.09 3.24 -0.78
CA HIS A 97 -12.12 4.20 -1.89
C HIS A 97 -10.81 4.95 -2.15
N ALA A 98 -9.72 4.64 -1.47
CA ALA A 98 -8.40 5.20 -1.77
C ALA A 98 -7.59 4.29 -2.71
N SER A 99 -6.62 4.91 -3.40
CA SER A 99 -5.72 4.24 -4.34
C SER A 99 -4.39 3.91 -3.69
N TYR A 100 -3.86 2.71 -3.98
CA TYR A 100 -2.60 2.22 -3.42
C TYR A 100 -1.78 1.46 -4.44
N SER A 101 -0.46 1.56 -4.35
CA SER A 101 0.44 0.63 -5.02
C SER A 101 0.63 -0.64 -4.19
N ARG A 102 1.24 -1.68 -4.77
CA ARG A 102 1.61 -2.90 -4.01
C ARG A 102 2.64 -2.58 -2.93
N GLU A 103 3.52 -1.65 -3.21
CA GLU A 103 4.53 -1.09 -2.31
C GLU A 103 3.91 -0.40 -1.10
N GLU A 104 2.64 0.00 -1.17
CA GLU A 104 1.88 0.53 -0.03
C GLU A 104 1.00 -0.54 0.63
N ILE A 105 0.29 -1.36 -0.15
CA ILE A 105 -0.64 -2.37 0.38
C ILE A 105 0.09 -3.40 1.26
N LEU A 106 1.21 -3.95 0.77
CA LEU A 106 1.90 -5.03 1.46
C LEU A 106 2.47 -4.62 2.83
N PRO A 107 3.19 -3.49 2.98
CA PRO A 107 3.64 -3.05 4.31
C PRO A 107 2.48 -2.60 5.20
N ALA A 108 1.39 -2.04 4.64
CA ALA A 108 0.20 -1.70 5.42
C ALA A 108 -0.44 -2.92 6.08
N LEU A 109 -0.44 -4.06 5.37
CA LEU A 109 -0.94 -5.35 5.87
C LEU A 109 0.12 -6.15 6.66
N GLY A 110 1.29 -5.56 6.94
CA GLY A 110 2.38 -6.24 7.64
C GLY A 110 3.06 -7.37 6.86
N GLN A 111 2.88 -7.42 5.54
CA GLN A 111 3.40 -8.48 4.67
C GLN A 111 4.75 -8.14 4.02
N ALA A 112 5.29 -6.96 4.34
CA ALA A 112 6.60 -6.52 3.88
C ALA A 112 7.37 -5.79 4.99
N SER A 113 8.68 -6.00 5.04
CA SER A 113 9.55 -5.31 6.00
C SER A 113 11.00 -5.14 5.54
N VAL A 114 11.74 -4.24 6.22
CA VAL A 114 13.18 -4.01 5.94
C VAL A 114 14.03 -5.27 6.22
N ASP A 115 13.64 -6.10 7.18
CA ASP A 115 14.35 -7.35 7.49
C ASP A 115 13.69 -8.61 6.89
N GLY A 116 12.67 -8.42 6.06
CA GLY A 116 11.82 -9.51 5.55
C GLY A 116 11.54 -9.41 4.06
N ARG A 117 10.36 -9.92 3.67
CA ARG A 117 9.92 -9.92 2.27
C ARG A 117 9.77 -8.48 1.77
N LYS A 118 10.22 -8.24 0.54
CA LYS A 118 10.11 -6.94 -0.14
C LYS A 118 8.88 -6.91 -1.04
N PRO A 119 8.17 -5.77 -1.14
CA PRO A 119 7.04 -5.63 -2.06
C PRO A 119 7.39 -5.93 -3.51
N GLY A 120 8.59 -5.53 -3.97
CA GLY A 120 9.04 -5.78 -5.35
C GLY A 120 9.17 -7.27 -5.71
N HIS A 121 9.20 -8.19 -4.74
CA HIS A 121 9.22 -9.64 -4.97
C HIS A 121 7.82 -10.27 -5.00
N PHE A 122 6.78 -9.50 -4.75
CA PHE A 122 5.42 -10.00 -4.73
C PHE A 122 4.90 -10.17 -6.16
N ARG A 123 4.47 -11.40 -6.49
CA ARG A 123 3.95 -11.78 -7.81
C ARG A 123 2.60 -12.52 -7.73
N GLU A 124 2.06 -12.67 -6.53
CA GLU A 124 0.83 -13.41 -6.27
C GLU A 124 -0.38 -12.45 -6.30
N GLY A 125 -1.57 -12.93 -6.66
CA GLY A 125 -2.81 -12.12 -6.62
C GLY A 125 -3.55 -12.19 -5.28
N VAL A 126 -3.15 -13.10 -4.39
CA VAL A 126 -3.81 -13.35 -3.10
C VAL A 126 -2.77 -13.46 -2.00
N LYS A 127 -3.07 -12.93 -0.81
CA LYS A 127 -2.18 -13.02 0.35
C LYS A 127 -2.95 -13.19 1.66
N TRP A 128 -2.75 -14.33 2.32
CA TRP A 128 -3.17 -14.51 3.71
C TRP A 128 -2.31 -13.66 4.65
N CYS A 129 -2.96 -12.82 5.44
CA CYS A 129 -2.36 -11.93 6.42
C CYS A 129 -2.69 -12.43 7.83
N GLU A 130 -1.87 -13.34 8.35
CA GLU A 130 -2.13 -14.03 9.62
C GLU A 130 -2.33 -13.08 10.81
N SER A 131 -1.55 -12.00 10.89
CA SER A 131 -1.62 -11.02 12.00
C SER A 131 -2.98 -10.34 12.14
N ILE A 132 -3.72 -10.21 11.03
CA ILE A 132 -5.03 -9.55 10.98
C ILE A 132 -6.14 -10.52 10.55
N GLN A 133 -5.84 -11.81 10.46
CA GLN A 133 -6.77 -12.89 10.07
C GLN A 133 -7.59 -12.53 8.82
N THR A 134 -6.92 -12.03 7.77
CA THR A 134 -7.57 -11.50 6.58
C THR A 134 -6.85 -11.94 5.31
N ASP A 135 -7.61 -12.32 4.28
CA ASP A 135 -7.10 -12.47 2.92
C ASP A 135 -7.13 -11.14 2.17
N ALA A 136 -5.99 -10.76 1.60
CA ALA A 136 -5.90 -9.66 0.66
C ALA A 136 -5.98 -10.20 -0.77
N LEU A 137 -7.06 -9.87 -1.48
CA LEU A 137 -7.29 -10.24 -2.87
C LEU A 137 -7.04 -9.02 -3.76
N LEU A 138 -6.03 -9.11 -4.63
CA LEU A 138 -5.69 -8.09 -5.61
C LEU A 138 -6.16 -8.55 -6.99
N VAL A 139 -7.27 -7.97 -7.42
CA VAL A 139 -8.00 -8.38 -8.63
C VAL A 139 -7.86 -7.36 -9.75
N THR A 140 -7.81 -7.83 -10.99
CA THR A 140 -7.81 -6.98 -12.19
C THR A 140 -9.15 -7.14 -12.90
N LEU A 141 -10.00 -6.12 -12.82
CA LEU A 141 -11.36 -6.13 -13.38
C LEU A 141 -11.37 -5.98 -14.90
N GLU A 142 -10.65 -4.99 -15.42
CA GLU A 142 -10.54 -4.75 -16.86
C GLU A 142 -9.31 -5.48 -17.40
N LYS A 143 -9.54 -6.53 -18.17
CA LYS A 143 -8.51 -7.30 -18.87
C LYS A 143 -8.54 -6.90 -20.34
N ASP A 144 -7.63 -6.03 -20.75
CA ASP A 144 -7.54 -5.60 -22.14
C ASP A 144 -7.06 -6.79 -23.02
N GLU A 145 -7.74 -7.07 -24.14
CA GLU A 145 -7.53 -8.31 -24.93
C GLU A 145 -6.10 -8.46 -25.49
N LYS A 146 -5.33 -7.36 -25.54
CA LYS A 146 -3.96 -7.33 -26.06
C LYS A 146 -2.92 -7.88 -25.09
N ASP A 147 -3.21 -7.87 -23.78
CA ASP A 147 -2.22 -8.18 -22.74
C ASP A 147 -2.48 -9.51 -22.00
N PHE A 148 -3.59 -10.20 -22.30
CA PHE A 148 -3.99 -11.44 -21.61
C PHE A 148 -4.21 -12.60 -22.58
N SER A 149 -3.56 -13.75 -22.31
CA SER A 149 -3.80 -14.98 -23.08
C SER A 149 -5.20 -15.54 -22.80
N PRO A 150 -5.79 -16.32 -23.74
CA PRO A 150 -7.13 -16.91 -23.56
C PRO A 150 -7.28 -17.78 -22.30
N GLU A 151 -6.16 -18.28 -21.76
CA GLU A 151 -6.10 -19.23 -20.64
C GLU A 151 -6.15 -18.53 -19.26
N THR A 152 -6.02 -17.20 -19.18
CA THR A 152 -6.06 -16.43 -17.91
C THR A 152 -7.38 -15.68 -17.70
N ARG A 153 -8.48 -16.23 -18.24
CA ARG A 153 -9.84 -15.63 -18.19
C ARG A 153 -10.65 -16.06 -16.96
N TYR A 154 -10.03 -16.10 -15.78
CA TYR A 154 -10.78 -16.04 -14.52
C TYR A 154 -11.62 -14.76 -14.51
N LYS A 155 -12.91 -14.86 -14.19
CA LYS A 155 -13.83 -13.71 -14.26
C LYS A 155 -13.99 -13.08 -12.89
N ASP A 156 -13.21 -12.06 -12.58
CA ASP A 156 -13.44 -11.25 -11.38
C ASP A 156 -14.40 -10.11 -11.73
N TYR A 157 -15.56 -10.02 -11.07
CA TYR A 157 -16.53 -8.96 -11.33
C TYR A 157 -17.47 -8.72 -10.14
N ALA A 158 -17.92 -7.47 -9.99
CA ALA A 158 -18.98 -7.13 -9.06
C ALA A 158 -20.32 -7.64 -9.60
N LEU A 159 -21.01 -8.49 -8.83
CA LEU A 159 -22.38 -8.92 -9.11
C LEU A 159 -23.38 -7.82 -8.79
N ASN A 160 -23.14 -7.10 -7.69
CA ASN A 160 -23.88 -5.92 -7.26
C ASN A 160 -23.01 -5.10 -6.27
N ASP A 161 -23.63 -4.17 -5.53
CA ASP A 161 -22.98 -3.29 -4.54
C ASP A 161 -22.37 -4.00 -3.32
N SER A 162 -22.75 -5.25 -3.08
CA SER A 162 -22.41 -6.02 -1.87
C SER A 162 -21.89 -7.43 -2.15
N LEU A 163 -21.95 -7.90 -3.40
CA LEU A 163 -21.49 -9.20 -3.83
C LEU A 163 -20.44 -9.07 -4.93
N PHE A 164 -19.30 -9.70 -4.68
CA PHE A 164 -18.20 -9.79 -5.63
C PHE A 164 -17.96 -11.25 -5.99
N HIS A 165 -17.91 -11.54 -7.30
CA HIS A 165 -17.52 -12.85 -7.79
C HIS A 165 -16.00 -12.87 -7.99
N TRP A 166 -15.35 -13.83 -7.34
CA TRP A 166 -13.92 -14.07 -7.46
C TRP A 166 -13.67 -15.54 -7.77
N GLU A 167 -12.77 -15.82 -8.71
CA GLU A 167 -12.42 -17.18 -9.12
C GLU A 167 -10.94 -17.44 -8.81
N SER A 168 -10.64 -18.57 -8.14
CA SER A 168 -9.27 -18.90 -7.75
C SER A 168 -8.42 -19.23 -8.98
N GLN A 169 -7.17 -18.75 -8.98
CA GLN A 169 -6.26 -18.90 -10.13
C GLN A 169 -5.67 -20.32 -10.29
N ASN A 170 -5.98 -21.25 -9.38
CA ASN A 170 -5.56 -22.65 -9.44
C ASN A 170 -6.78 -23.53 -9.20
N GLN A 171 -6.84 -24.70 -9.86
CA GLN A 171 -7.73 -25.81 -9.50
C GLN A 171 -7.51 -26.17 -8.02
N THR A 172 -8.17 -25.46 -7.13
CA THR A 172 -8.18 -25.71 -5.70
C THR A 172 -9.24 -26.80 -5.55
N SER A 173 -8.78 -28.05 -5.40
CA SER A 173 -9.69 -29.16 -5.10
C SER A 173 -10.47 -28.83 -3.82
N GLU A 174 -11.74 -29.23 -3.79
CA GLU A 174 -12.82 -28.96 -2.81
C GLU A 174 -12.46 -29.16 -1.31
N SER A 175 -11.24 -29.58 -0.99
CA SER A 175 -10.78 -29.99 0.33
C SER A 175 -9.66 -29.12 0.94
N SER A 176 -9.59 -27.82 0.62
CA SER A 176 -8.63 -26.89 1.27
C SER A 176 -9.31 -26.08 2.37
#